data_AF-A0A3R8JMT4-F1
#
_entry.id   AF-A0A3R8JMT4-F1
#
_cell.length_a   1.000
_cell.length_b   1.000
_cell.length_c   1.000
_cell.angle_alpha   90.00
_cell.angle_beta   90.00
_cell.angle_gamma   90.00
#
_symmetry.space_group_name_H-M   'P 1'
#
loop_
_entity.id
_entity.type
_entity.pdbx_description
1 polymer ?
#
loop_
_entity_poly.entity_id
_entity_poly.type
_entity_poly.pdbx_seq_one_letter_code
_entity_poly.pdbx_strand_id
1 'polypeptide(L)'
;MTWERLLQKKEQFSKIRDILPREALESFDRSFDIEYAHNSTAIEGNTLTLIQTKAILEDGLSVGGKTIREIYEVANHAKAFTYVKKRVAEGKPLDESSMKDIPFAEMIAALEEARLDEYLSINPEPAAE
;
A
#
# COMPACT_ATOMS: atom_id res chain seq x y z
N MET A 1 -12.23 1.83 -23.91
CA MET A 1 -10.88 2.34 -24.22
C MET A 1 -10.25 1.38 -25.21
N THR A 2 -9.77 1.83 -26.38
CA THR A 2 -9.21 0.93 -27.40
C THR A 2 -7.70 0.73 -27.22
N TRP A 3 -7.16 -0.38 -27.72
CA TRP A 3 -5.74 -0.69 -27.66
C TRP A 3 -4.88 0.36 -28.36
N GLU A 4 -5.30 0.85 -29.53
CA GLU A 4 -4.57 1.90 -30.25
C GLU A 4 -4.46 3.17 -29.42
N ARG A 5 -5.53 3.52 -28.70
CA ARG A 5 -5.56 4.72 -27.84
C ARG A 5 -4.62 4.59 -26.64
N LEU A 6 -4.44 3.38 -26.10
CA LEU A 6 -3.46 3.12 -25.02
C LEU A 6 -2.02 3.27 -25.54
N LEU A 7 -1.72 2.72 -26.71
CA LEU A 7 -0.40 2.87 -27.35
C LEU A 7 -0.09 4.34 -27.65
N GLN A 8 -1.06 5.08 -28.18
CA GLN A 8 -0.90 6.50 -28.46
C GLN A 8 -0.60 7.31 -27.19
N LYS A 9 -1.32 7.04 -26.08
CA LYS A 9 -1.06 7.68 -24.79
C LYS A 9 0.32 7.35 -24.22
N LYS A 10 0.74 6.08 -24.33
CA LYS A 10 2.08 5.65 -23.92
C LYS A 10 3.15 6.40 -24.70
N GLU A 11 3.01 6.49 -26.02
CA GLU A 11 3.99 7.18 -26.87
C GLU A 11 4.04 8.69 -26.59
N GLN A 12 2.87 9.32 -26.39
CA GLN A 12 2.78 10.73 -25.99
C GLN A 12 3.50 10.98 -24.66
N PHE A 13 3.29 10.12 -23.66
CA PHE A 13 3.96 10.23 -22.37
C PHE A 13 5.48 10.07 -22.49
N SER A 14 5.94 9.06 -23.23
CA SER A 14 7.38 8.84 -23.44
C SER A 14 8.10 10.05 -24.05
N LYS A 15 7.43 10.84 -24.89
CA LYS A 15 8.01 12.03 -25.53
C LYS A 15 8.15 13.22 -24.58
N ILE A 16 7.33 13.31 -23.54
CA ILE A 16 7.30 14.46 -22.63
C ILE A 16 7.91 14.16 -21.26
N ARG A 17 8.07 12.88 -20.90
CA ARG A 17 8.52 12.45 -19.56
C ARG A 17 9.80 13.16 -19.11
N ASP A 18 10.81 13.19 -19.96
CA ASP A 18 12.13 13.76 -19.64
C ASP A 18 12.12 15.31 -19.59
N ILE A 19 11.03 15.94 -20.02
CA ILE A 19 10.83 17.40 -20.05
C ILE A 19 10.03 17.86 -18.83
N LEU A 20 9.27 16.95 -18.19
CA LEU A 20 8.47 17.29 -17.03
C LEU A 20 9.36 17.67 -15.84
N PRO A 21 8.97 18.69 -15.05
CA PRO A 21 9.66 19.01 -13.80
C PRO A 21 9.74 17.79 -12.90
N ARG A 22 10.89 17.59 -12.28
CA ARG A 22 11.11 16.46 -11.37
C ARG A 22 10.10 16.47 -10.23
N GLU A 23 9.78 17.64 -9.71
CA GLU A 23 8.83 17.85 -8.63
C GLU A 23 7.41 17.41 -9.03
N ALA A 24 7.03 17.61 -10.30
CA ALA A 24 5.74 17.19 -10.83
C ALA A 24 5.65 15.66 -10.92
N LEU A 25 6.74 15.01 -11.37
CA LEU A 25 6.82 13.55 -11.41
C LEU A 25 6.80 12.95 -10.00
N GLU A 26 7.59 13.50 -9.08
CA GLU A 26 7.61 13.05 -7.67
C GLU A 26 6.25 13.26 -6.99
N SER A 27 5.57 14.38 -7.27
CA SER A 27 4.22 14.62 -6.75
C SER A 27 3.19 13.65 -7.33
N PHE A 28 3.31 13.31 -8.61
CA PHE A 28 2.44 12.32 -9.24
C PHE A 28 2.67 10.93 -8.63
N ASP A 29 3.92 10.50 -8.48
CA ASP A 29 4.27 9.21 -7.89
C ASP A 29 3.76 9.10 -6.45
N ARG A 30 3.87 10.16 -5.64
CA ARG A 30 3.29 10.19 -4.28
C ARG A 30 1.77 10.07 -4.29
N SER A 31 1.08 10.83 -5.15
CA SER A 31 -0.39 10.74 -5.27
C SER A 31 -0.83 9.34 -5.69
N PHE A 32 -0.12 8.77 -6.67
CA PHE A 32 -0.39 7.43 -7.16
C PHE A 32 -0.20 6.38 -6.06
N ASP A 33 0.88 6.42 -5.29
CA ASP A 33 1.14 5.47 -4.21
C ASP A 33 0.01 5.48 -3.16
N ILE A 34 -0.48 6.67 -2.78
CA ILE A 34 -1.57 6.84 -1.80
C ILE A 34 -2.89 6.32 -2.37
N GLU A 35 -3.24 6.74 -3.58
CA GLU A 35 -4.47 6.29 -4.25
C GLU A 35 -4.45 4.78 -4.50
N TYR A 36 -3.28 4.22 -4.80
CA TYR A 36 -3.13 2.79 -5.03
C TYR A 36 -3.33 2.01 -3.74
N ALA A 37 -2.74 2.44 -2.62
CA ALA A 37 -3.00 1.81 -1.33
C ALA A 37 -4.47 1.90 -0.93
N HIS A 38 -5.05 3.09 -0.99
CA HIS A 38 -6.46 3.32 -0.63
C HIS A 38 -7.42 2.45 -1.45
N ASN A 39 -7.32 2.51 -2.79
CA ASN A 39 -8.26 1.81 -3.66
C ASN A 39 -8.09 0.29 -3.58
N SER A 40 -6.86 -0.22 -3.47
CA SER A 40 -6.62 -1.66 -3.33
C SER A 40 -7.22 -2.21 -2.04
N THR A 41 -6.95 -1.58 -0.89
CA THR A 41 -7.52 -2.05 0.37
C THR A 41 -9.03 -1.83 0.46
N ALA A 42 -9.56 -0.79 -0.19
CA ALA A 42 -11.01 -0.55 -0.24
C ALA A 42 -11.76 -1.64 -1.01
N ILE A 43 -11.16 -2.23 -2.06
CA ILE A 43 -11.72 -3.40 -2.76
C ILE A 43 -11.87 -4.60 -1.80
N GLU A 44 -10.96 -4.72 -0.83
CA GLU A 44 -10.95 -5.77 0.19
C GLU A 44 -11.84 -5.46 1.41
N GLY A 45 -12.49 -4.29 1.43
CA GLY A 45 -13.46 -3.89 2.45
C GLY A 45 -12.94 -2.87 3.48
N ASN A 46 -11.72 -2.36 3.31
CA ASN A 46 -11.17 -1.32 4.17
C ASN A 46 -11.97 0.00 4.03
N THR A 47 -12.30 0.66 5.14
CA THR A 47 -13.19 1.84 5.17
C THR A 47 -12.45 3.17 5.33
N LEU A 48 -11.12 3.17 5.35
CA LEU A 48 -10.33 4.40 5.40
C LEU A 48 -10.64 5.28 4.21
N THR A 49 -10.94 6.56 4.44
CA THR A 49 -11.07 7.53 3.36
C THR A 49 -9.71 7.84 2.72
N LEU A 50 -9.70 8.39 1.51
CA LEU A 50 -8.45 8.80 0.85
C LEU A 50 -7.64 9.80 1.71
N ILE A 51 -8.30 10.74 2.39
CA ILE A 51 -7.63 11.71 3.28
C ILE A 51 -7.02 11.01 4.51
N GLN A 52 -7.73 10.03 5.08
CA GLN A 52 -7.19 9.25 6.20
C GLN A 52 -5.99 8.41 5.77
N THR A 53 -6.08 7.77 4.60
CA THR A 53 -4.97 7.00 4.00
C THR A 53 -3.75 7.89 3.78
N LYS A 54 -3.97 9.10 3.24
CA LYS A 54 -2.91 10.10 3.07
C LYS A 54 -2.25 10.48 4.40
N ALA A 55 -3.04 10.80 5.43
CA ALA A 55 -2.51 11.16 6.75
C ALA A 55 -1.68 10.04 7.39
N ILE A 56 -2.07 8.78 7.19
CA ILE A 56 -1.29 7.62 7.65
C ILE A 56 0.04 7.51 6.90
N LEU A 57 0.01 7.59 5.56
CA LEU A 57 1.18 7.29 4.73
C LEU A 57 2.18 8.44 4.61
N GLU A 58 1.74 9.69 4.58
CA GLU A 58 2.62 10.86 4.46
C GLU A 58 3.01 11.44 5.83
N ASP A 59 2.05 11.56 6.75
CA ASP A 59 2.24 12.28 8.01
C ASP A 59 2.50 11.35 9.21
N GLY A 60 2.34 10.03 9.03
CA GLY A 60 2.48 9.05 10.10
C GLY A 60 1.43 9.19 11.20
N LEU A 61 0.28 9.81 10.89
CA LEU A 61 -0.77 10.10 11.86
C LEU A 61 -1.73 8.92 12.00
N SER A 62 -2.09 8.61 13.25
CA SER A 62 -3.19 7.69 13.53
C SER A 62 -4.55 8.37 13.32
N VAL A 63 -5.55 7.59 12.91
CA VAL A 63 -6.90 8.07 12.59
C VAL A 63 -7.91 7.45 13.54
N GLY A 64 -8.71 8.30 14.20
CA GLY A 64 -9.75 7.85 15.12
C GLY A 64 -10.93 7.18 14.40
N GLY A 65 -11.59 6.23 15.08
CA GLY A 65 -12.80 5.57 14.58
C GLY A 65 -12.55 4.56 13.45
N LYS A 66 -11.34 4.00 13.40
CA LYS A 66 -10.91 2.95 12.47
C LYS A 66 -10.24 1.84 13.26
N THR A 67 -10.30 0.63 12.74
CA THR A 67 -9.63 -0.50 13.38
C THR A 67 -8.12 -0.41 13.14
N ILE A 68 -7.34 -0.95 14.08
CA ILE A 68 -5.89 -1.07 13.94
C ILE A 68 -5.56 -1.91 12.69
N ARG A 69 -6.35 -2.95 12.44
CA ARG A 69 -6.28 -3.79 11.24
C ARG A 69 -6.35 -2.96 9.95
N GLU A 70 -7.36 -2.10 9.80
CA GLU A 70 -7.51 -1.28 8.60
C GLU A 70 -6.31 -0.35 8.37
N ILE A 71 -5.76 0.22 9.45
CA ILE A 71 -4.57 1.08 9.38
C ILE A 71 -3.36 0.27 8.90
N TYR A 72 -3.17 -0.94 9.44
CA TYR A 72 -2.07 -1.81 9.03
C TYR A 72 -2.22 -2.33 7.61
N GLU A 73 -3.41 -2.67 7.14
CA GLU A 73 -3.63 -3.09 5.76
C GLU A 73 -3.12 -2.04 4.76
N VAL A 74 -3.45 -0.75 4.97
CA VAL A 74 -2.97 0.36 4.15
C VAL A 74 -1.44 0.52 4.24
N ALA A 75 -0.90 0.52 5.46
CA ALA A 75 0.54 0.69 5.66
C ALA A 75 1.35 -0.46 5.04
N ASN A 76 0.89 -1.70 5.21
CA ASN A 76 1.54 -2.89 4.68
C ASN A 76 1.44 -2.96 3.16
N HIS A 77 0.30 -2.60 2.57
CA HIS A 77 0.17 -2.50 1.12
C HIS A 77 1.19 -1.50 0.54
N ALA A 78 1.33 -0.32 1.15
CA ALA A 78 2.31 0.69 0.71
C ALA A 78 3.76 0.18 0.81
N LYS A 79 4.11 -0.53 1.89
CA LYS A 79 5.43 -1.19 2.04
C LYS A 79 5.66 -2.25 0.96
N ALA A 80 4.68 -3.12 0.73
CA ALA A 80 4.78 -4.19 -0.27
C ALA A 80 4.97 -3.60 -1.68
N PHE A 81 4.23 -2.56 -2.04
CA PHE A 81 4.39 -1.91 -3.33
C PHE A 81 5.74 -1.21 -3.47
N THR A 82 6.24 -0.56 -2.41
CA THR A 82 7.58 0.04 -2.37
C THR A 82 8.66 -1.01 -2.62
N TYR A 83 8.53 -2.19 -2.02
CA TYR A 83 9.43 -3.32 -2.27
C TYR A 83 9.40 -3.77 -3.74
N VAL A 84 8.21 -3.90 -4.34
CA VAL A 84 8.07 -4.23 -5.77
C VAL A 84 8.77 -3.20 -6.65
N LYS A 85 8.55 -1.90 -6.40
CA LYS A 85 9.23 -0.81 -7.13
C LYS A 85 10.74 -0.92 -7.03
N LYS A 86 11.28 -1.22 -5.84
CA LYS A 86 12.71 -1.42 -5.61
C LYS A 86 13.26 -2.60 -6.41
N ARG A 87 12.59 -3.76 -6.42
CA ARG A 87 13.02 -4.94 -7.19
C ARG A 87 13.08 -4.65 -8.68
N VAL A 88 12.08 -3.96 -9.22
CA VAL A 88 12.04 -3.52 -10.63
C VAL A 88 13.20 -2.58 -10.94
N ALA A 89 13.48 -1.59 -10.08
CA ALA A 89 14.59 -0.67 -10.26
C ALA A 89 15.96 -1.37 -10.22
N GLU A 90 16.09 -2.43 -9.42
CA GLU A 90 17.31 -3.25 -9.33
C GLU A 90 17.43 -4.30 -10.46
N GLY A 91 16.44 -4.39 -11.35
CA GLY A 91 16.41 -5.40 -12.43
C GLY A 91 16.27 -6.83 -11.90
N LYS A 92 15.77 -7.01 -10.67
CA LYS A 92 15.60 -8.33 -10.05
C LYS A 92 14.21 -8.89 -10.39
N PRO A 93 14.11 -10.19 -10.77
CA PRO A 93 12.82 -10.81 -11.04
C PRO A 93 11.95 -10.90 -9.77
N LEU A 94 10.64 -10.93 -9.96
CA LEU A 94 9.68 -11.35 -8.94
C LEU A 94 9.48 -12.86 -9.07
N ASP A 95 10.21 -13.61 -8.25
CA ASP A 95 10.13 -15.06 -8.09
C ASP A 95 9.57 -15.45 -6.71
N GLU A 96 9.40 -16.74 -6.46
CA GLU A 96 8.87 -17.27 -5.20
C GLU A 96 9.73 -16.89 -3.98
N SER A 97 11.05 -16.74 -4.16
CA SER A 97 11.91 -16.28 -3.07
C SER A 97 11.56 -14.86 -2.68
N SER A 98 11.37 -13.96 -3.65
CA SER A 98 10.96 -12.58 -3.39
C SER A 98 9.56 -12.44 -2.78
N MET A 99 8.66 -13.39 -2.98
CA MET A 99 7.37 -13.41 -2.28
C MET A 99 7.50 -13.74 -0.79
N LYS A 100 8.60 -14.38 -0.38
CA LYS A 100 8.90 -14.73 1.01
C LYS A 100 9.79 -13.71 1.71
N ASP A 101 10.19 -12.65 1.02
CA ASP A 101 11.03 -11.58 1.59
C ASP A 101 10.26 -10.77 2.65
N ILE A 102 11.05 -10.14 3.52
CA ILE A 102 10.63 -9.44 4.75
C ILE A 102 9.34 -8.59 4.61
N PRO A 103 9.12 -7.79 3.55
CA PRO A 103 7.90 -6.97 3.45
C PRO A 103 6.60 -7.77 3.41
N PHE A 104 6.63 -8.97 2.83
CA PHE A 104 5.48 -9.87 2.82
C PHE A 104 5.35 -10.63 4.15
N ALA A 105 6.48 -11.00 4.76
CA ALA A 105 6.47 -11.62 6.09
C ALA A 105 5.97 -10.66 7.18
N GLU A 106 6.35 -9.38 7.13
CA GLU A 106 5.83 -8.33 8.03
C GLU A 106 4.33 -8.11 7.82
N MET A 107 3.86 -8.14 6.57
CA MET A 107 2.43 -8.05 6.27
C MET A 107 1.65 -9.23 6.88
N ILE A 108 2.17 -10.45 6.75
CA ILE A 108 1.57 -11.65 7.36
C ILE A 108 1.59 -11.53 8.89
N ALA A 109 2.73 -11.17 9.48
CA ALA A 109 2.87 -11.04 10.93
C ALA A 109 1.94 -9.97 11.52
N ALA A 110 1.80 -8.82 10.85
CA ALA A 110 0.89 -7.77 11.27
C ALA A 110 -0.60 -8.19 11.15
N LEU A 111 -0.93 -8.99 10.13
CA LEU A 111 -2.27 -9.59 10.01
C LEU A 111 -2.54 -10.63 11.12
N GLU A 112 -1.52 -11.41 11.52
CA GLU A 112 -1.61 -12.36 12.62
C GLU A 112 -1.72 -11.67 13.98
N GLU A 113 -0.94 -10.60 14.22
CA GLU A 113 -1.00 -9.80 15.46
C GLU A 113 -2.34 -9.08 15.60
N ALA A 114 -2.83 -8.45 14.52
CA ALA A 114 -4.16 -7.85 14.50
C ALA A 114 -5.28 -8.89 14.72
N ARG A 115 -5.10 -10.12 14.22
CA ARG A 115 -6.02 -11.23 14.47
C ARG A 115 -5.94 -11.70 15.93
N LEU A 116 -4.75 -11.75 16.53
CA LEU A 116 -4.55 -12.08 17.94
C LEU A 116 -5.25 -11.06 18.86
N ASP A 117 -5.13 -9.76 18.58
CA ASP A 117 -5.84 -8.71 19.32
C ASP A 117 -7.36 -8.84 19.21
N GLU A 118 -7.88 -9.17 18.01
CA GLU A 118 -9.29 -9.43 17.79
C GLU A 118 -9.76 -10.67 18.59
N TYR A 119 -9.00 -11.77 18.57
CA TYR A 119 -9.30 -12.97 19.35
C TYR A 119 -9.30 -12.71 20.87
N LEU A 120 -8.31 -11.98 21.39
CA LEU A 120 -8.22 -11.61 22.81
C LEU A 120 -9.35 -10.66 23.24
N SER A 121 -9.87 -9.84 22.32
CA SER A 121 -11.02 -8.96 22.59
C SER A 121 -12.35 -9.72 22.68
N ILE A 122 -12.48 -10.86 21.99
CA ILE A 122 -13.70 -11.68 21.95
C ILE A 122 -13.69 -12.74 23.07
N ASN A 123 -12.52 -13.25 23.44
CA ASN A 123 -12.34 -14.19 24.56
C ASN A 123 -11.29 -13.63 25.53
N PRO A 124 -11.66 -12.70 26.43
CA PRO A 124 -10.74 -12.28 27.48
C PRO A 124 -10.37 -13.51 28.32
N GLU A 125 -9.08 -13.76 28.53
CA GLU A 125 -8.66 -14.80 29.48
C GLU A 125 -9.32 -14.51 30.83
N PRO A 126 -9.91 -15.51 31.50
CA PRO A 126 -10.46 -15.31 32.84
C PRO A 126 -9.31 -14.82 33.72
N ALA A 127 -9.51 -13.67 34.37
CA ALA A 127 -8.53 -13.11 35.28
C ALA A 127 -8.12 -14.19 36.28
N ALA A 128 -6.83 -14.53 36.30
CA ALA A 128 -6.29 -15.46 37.26
C ALA A 128 -6.52 -14.89 38.67
N GLU A 129 -7.32 -15.61 39.47
CA GLU A 129 -7.62 -15.31 40.87
C GLU A 129 -6.38 -15.42 41.78
#